data_AF-A0A7C5K0G3-F1
#
_entry.id   AF-A0A7C5K0G3-F1
#
_cell.length_a   1.000
_cell.length_b   1.000
_cell.length_c   1.000
_cell.angle_alpha   90.00
_cell.angle_beta   90.00
_cell.angle_gamma   90.00
#
_symmetry.space_group_name_H-M   'P 1'
#
loop_
_entity.id
_entity.type
_entity.pdbx_description
1 polymer ?
#
loop_
_entity_poly.entity_id
_entity_poly.type
_entity_poly.pdbx_seq_one_letter_code
_entity_poly.pdbx_strand_id
1 'polypeptide(L)'
;MLFNLKKWHIKHLENEDHIFIDAKIVNPLNPKKSEKIEFLVDTGAAGCAISQDLAERLGLEASGSVDVGLADGSIKRVKAAYILIEIGGKKLYTWTIYDKGFQQILGLDVMRILGAHVDVPERKVLIPCKGFKLKRMRLYMGMPAVTYTFTMQYGKDA
;
A
#
# COMPACT_ATOMS: atom_id res chain seq x y z
N MET A 1 -14.13 -13.91 9.09
CA MET A 1 -12.96 -13.19 9.65
C MET A 1 -13.04 -11.75 9.15
N LEU A 2 -13.27 -10.78 10.04
CA LEU A 2 -13.35 -9.37 9.66
C LEU A 2 -11.93 -8.84 9.37
N PHE A 3 -11.72 -8.33 8.16
CA PHE A 3 -10.51 -7.60 7.78
C PHE A 3 -10.37 -6.37 8.68
N ASN A 4 -9.42 -6.38 9.62
CA ASN A 4 -9.21 -5.27 10.54
C ASN A 4 -8.07 -4.37 10.01
N LEU A 5 -8.39 -3.50 9.05
CA LEU A 5 -7.49 -2.47 8.50
C LEU A 5 -7.38 -1.22 9.37
N LYS A 6 -7.61 -1.35 10.69
CA LYS A 6 -7.63 -0.23 11.65
C LYS A 6 -6.27 0.43 11.93
N LYS A 7 -5.27 0.25 11.08
CA LYS A 7 -3.92 0.78 11.31
C LYS A 7 -3.40 1.51 10.08
N TRP A 8 -4.08 2.59 9.74
CA TRP A 8 -3.54 3.66 8.92
C TRP A 8 -3.48 4.92 9.78
N HIS A 9 -2.53 5.78 9.49
CA HIS A 9 -2.29 7.00 10.25
C HIS A 9 -2.09 8.15 9.29
N ILE A 10 -2.63 9.31 9.62
CA ILE A 10 -2.34 10.56 8.90
C ILE A 10 -1.19 11.22 9.63
N LYS A 11 -0.14 11.59 8.89
CA LYS A 11 0.93 12.44 9.41
C LYS A 11 0.93 13.75 8.64
N HIS A 12 1.00 14.86 9.36
CA HIS A 12 1.24 16.17 8.76
C HIS A 12 2.73 16.34 8.55
N LEU A 13 3.15 16.36 7.28
CA LEU A 13 4.52 16.59 6.86
C LEU A 13 4.49 17.77 5.89
N GLU A 14 5.32 18.78 6.11
CA GLU A 14 5.48 19.92 5.19
C GLU A 14 4.18 20.67 4.85
N ASN A 15 3.25 20.74 5.82
CA ASN A 15 1.88 21.30 5.68
C ASN A 15 0.91 20.48 4.82
N GLU A 16 1.25 19.24 4.49
CA GLU A 16 0.40 18.32 3.74
C GLU A 16 0.11 17.02 4.51
N ASP A 17 -1.07 16.47 4.26
CA ASP A 17 -1.54 15.24 4.88
C ASP A 17 -1.05 14.03 4.10
N HIS A 18 -0.23 13.22 4.76
CA HIS A 18 0.30 11.99 4.20
C HIS A 18 -0.34 10.79 4.89
N ILE A 19 -0.78 9.83 4.09
CA ILE A 19 -1.43 8.61 4.57
C ILE A 19 -0.38 7.51 4.71
N PHE A 20 -0.26 6.97 5.91
CA PHE A 20 0.60 5.85 6.23
C PHE A 20 -0.22 4.60 6.51
N ILE A 21 0.32 3.43 6.18
CA ILE A 21 -0.30 2.14 6.49
C ILE A 21 0.70 1.22 7.19
N ASP A 22 0.26 0.60 8.29
CA ASP A 22 1.04 -0.42 8.99
C ASP A 22 1.16 -1.67 8.10
N ALA A 23 2.38 -2.17 7.95
CA ALA A 23 2.68 -3.41 7.27
C ALA A 23 3.70 -4.23 8.04
N LYS A 24 3.71 -5.54 7.77
CA LYS A 24 4.84 -6.40 8.08
C LYS A 24 5.56 -6.77 6.79
N ILE A 25 6.85 -6.46 6.68
CA ILE A 25 7.69 -7.00 5.62
C ILE A 25 8.42 -8.23 6.16
N VAL A 26 8.53 -9.25 5.32
CA VAL A 26 9.24 -10.48 5.60
C VAL A 26 10.20 -10.79 4.46
N ASN A 27 11.41 -11.23 4.80
CA ASN A 27 12.32 -11.82 3.82
C ASN A 27 11.74 -13.18 3.37
N PRO A 28 11.41 -13.36 2.08
CA PRO A 28 10.76 -14.58 1.59
C PRO A 28 11.67 -15.82 1.70
N LEU A 29 13.00 -15.64 1.69
CA LEU A 29 13.98 -16.71 1.84
C LEU A 29 14.28 -17.03 3.31
N ASN A 30 13.99 -16.10 4.22
CA ASN A 30 14.16 -16.31 5.65
C ASN A 30 13.05 -15.65 6.47
N PRO A 31 11.91 -16.34 6.69
CA PRO A 31 10.74 -15.76 7.36
C PRO A 31 10.96 -15.29 8.81
N LYS A 32 12.08 -15.68 9.45
CA LYS A 32 12.46 -15.17 10.78
C LYS A 32 12.94 -13.72 10.72
N LYS A 33 13.42 -13.25 9.57
CA LYS A 33 13.78 -11.85 9.33
C LYS A 33 12.54 -11.10 8.84
N SER A 34 11.93 -10.36 9.75
CA SER A 34 10.73 -9.57 9.47
C SER A 34 10.69 -8.31 10.30
N GLU A 35 10.11 -7.25 9.75
CA GLU A 35 10.00 -5.94 10.37
C GLU A 35 8.55 -5.46 10.29
N LYS A 36 8.07 -4.82 11.37
CA LYS A 36 6.81 -4.07 11.35
C LYS A 36 7.15 -2.61 11.10
N ILE A 37 6.59 -2.05 10.04
CA ILE A 37 6.91 -0.71 9.57
C ILE A 37 5.64 0.01 9.12
N GLU A 38 5.77 1.31 8.91
CA GLU A 38 4.76 2.10 8.22
C GLU A 38 5.25 2.37 6.80
N PHE A 39 4.35 2.20 5.83
CA PHE A 39 4.57 2.66 4.47
C PHE A 39 3.81 3.96 4.22
N LEU A 40 4.46 4.90 3.57
CA LEU A 40 3.78 6.01 2.91
C LEU A 40 2.99 5.45 1.72
N VAL A 41 1.70 5.77 1.64
CA VAL A 41 0.86 5.43 0.49
C VAL A 41 1.07 6.48 -0.58
N ASP A 42 1.64 6.07 -1.72
CA ASP A 42 1.98 6.99 -2.80
C ASP A 42 1.37 6.50 -4.12
N THR A 43 0.31 7.18 -4.55
CA THR A 43 -0.35 6.90 -5.82
C THR A 43 0.46 7.35 -7.04
N GLY A 44 1.49 8.18 -6.86
CA GLY A 44 2.44 8.57 -7.90
C GLY A 44 3.55 7.56 -8.13
N ALA A 45 3.81 6.67 -7.16
CA ALA A 45 4.80 5.61 -7.27
C ALA A 45 4.24 4.39 -8.03
N ALA A 46 4.97 3.96 -9.07
CA ALA A 46 4.62 2.74 -9.81
C ALA A 46 4.80 1.46 -8.97
N GLY A 47 5.76 1.47 -8.04
CA GLY A 47 6.20 0.28 -7.31
C GLY A 47 6.49 0.53 -5.83
N CYS A 48 6.76 -0.55 -5.09
CA CYS A 48 7.18 -0.50 -3.69
C CYS A 48 8.66 -0.11 -3.54
N ALA A 49 8.98 0.83 -2.65
CA ALA A 49 10.35 1.21 -2.31
C ALA A 49 10.61 1.09 -0.80
N ILE A 50 11.84 0.74 -0.42
CA ILE A 50 12.30 0.74 0.98
C ILE A 50 13.71 1.32 1.12
N SER A 51 14.07 1.75 2.32
CA SER A 51 15.45 2.16 2.61
C SER A 51 16.45 1.00 2.55
N GLN A 52 17.70 1.31 2.20
CA GLN A 52 18.83 0.39 2.29
C GLN A 52 18.96 -0.24 3.69
N ASP A 53 18.82 0.57 4.76
CA ASP A 53 18.92 0.07 6.14
C ASP A 53 17.86 -0.98 6.47
N LEU A 54 16.63 -0.82 5.94
CA LEU A 54 15.57 -1.80 6.14
C LEU A 54 15.86 -3.10 5.36
N ALA A 55 16.35 -2.98 4.13
CA ALA A 55 16.76 -4.15 3.34
C ALA A 55 17.86 -4.94 4.05
N GLU A 56 18.83 -4.26 4.67
CA GLU A 56 19.91 -4.89 5.43
C GLU A 56 19.41 -5.59 6.70
N ARG A 57 18.53 -4.95 7.48
CA ARG A 57 17.90 -5.58 8.66
C ARG A 57 17.11 -6.85 8.29
N LEU A 58 16.38 -6.80 7.18
CA LEU A 58 15.68 -7.94 6.62
C LEU A 58 16.63 -8.98 5.99
N GLY A 59 17.90 -8.65 5.79
CA GLY A 59 18.89 -9.49 5.12
C GLY A 59 18.47 -9.84 3.69
N LEU A 60 17.92 -8.88 2.96
CA LEU A 60 17.53 -9.07 1.57
C LEU A 60 18.75 -9.15 0.66
N GLU A 61 18.70 -10.06 -0.29
CA GLU A 61 19.67 -10.16 -1.36
C GLU A 61 19.10 -9.50 -2.62
N ALA A 62 19.91 -8.68 -3.28
CA ALA A 62 19.51 -8.05 -4.53
C ALA A 62 19.26 -9.14 -5.59
N SER A 63 18.04 -9.18 -6.13
CA SER A 63 17.68 -10.02 -7.27
C SER A 63 18.00 -9.35 -8.61
N GLY A 64 18.38 -8.07 -8.59
CA GLY A 64 18.76 -7.31 -9.77
C GLY A 64 18.94 -5.82 -9.49
N SER A 65 19.03 -5.04 -10.56
CA SER A 65 19.00 -3.58 -10.50
C SER A 65 18.16 -3.01 -11.63
N VAL A 66 17.48 -1.91 -11.37
CA VAL A 66 16.55 -1.25 -12.30
C VAL A 66 16.80 0.25 -12.30
N ASP A 67 16.57 0.89 -13.44
CA ASP A 67 16.63 2.35 -13.53
C ASP A 67 15.24 2.90 -13.17
N VAL A 68 15.18 3.84 -12.23
CA VAL A 68 13.93 4.45 -11.76
C VAL A 68 13.97 5.97 -11.90
N GLY A 69 12.84 6.54 -12.31
CA GLY A 69 12.62 7.99 -12.30
C GLY A 69 12.21 8.45 -10.90
N LEU A 70 12.84 9.51 -10.40
CA LEU A 70 12.52 10.13 -9.12
C LEU A 70 11.64 11.37 -9.32
N ALA A 71 11.06 11.88 -8.24
CA ALA A 71 10.16 13.04 -8.26
C ALA A 71 10.83 14.33 -8.76
N ASP A 72 12.16 14.44 -8.64
CA ASP A 72 12.96 15.55 -9.17
C ASP A 72 13.27 15.41 -10.68
N GLY A 73 12.75 14.36 -11.33
CA GLY A 73 12.97 14.06 -12.75
C GLY A 73 14.30 13.35 -13.03
N SER A 74 15.14 13.10 -12.03
CA SER A 74 16.38 12.35 -12.21
C SER A 74 16.12 10.87 -12.42
N ILE A 75 17.06 10.19 -13.08
CA ILE A 75 17.04 8.73 -13.26
C ILE A 75 18.18 8.14 -12.43
N LYS A 76 17.85 7.12 -11.63
CA LYS A 76 18.81 6.45 -10.75
C LYS A 76 18.74 4.95 -10.92
N ARG A 77 19.90 4.30 -11.02
CA ARG A 77 19.99 2.83 -11.00
C ARG A 77 20.01 2.34 -9.56
N VAL A 78 19.03 1.54 -9.18
CA VAL A 78 18.81 1.07 -7.80
C VAL A 78 18.71 -0.44 -7.73
N LYS A 79 18.94 -1.01 -6.54
CA LYS A 79 18.81 -2.45 -6.30
C LYS A 79 17.33 -2.83 -6.20
N ALA A 80 17.01 -4.06 -6.60
CA ALA A 80 15.68 -4.66 -6.44
C ALA A 80 15.77 -6.00 -5.73
N ALA A 81 14.84 -6.32 -4.83
CA ALA A 81 14.78 -7.58 -4.10
C ALA A 81 13.34 -8.04 -3.86
N TYR A 82 13.13 -9.36 -3.78
CA TYR A 82 11.82 -9.94 -3.48
C TYR A 82 11.50 -9.82 -2.00
N ILE A 83 10.26 -9.42 -1.71
CA ILE A 83 9.72 -9.31 -0.36
C ILE A 83 8.35 -9.96 -0.26
N LEU A 84 7.99 -10.38 0.95
CA LEU A 84 6.62 -10.69 1.31
C LEU A 84 6.07 -9.54 2.16
N ILE A 85 5.01 -8.88 1.69
CA ILE A 85 4.31 -7.84 2.43
C ILE A 85 3.02 -8.41 3.01
N GLU A 86 2.77 -8.14 4.29
CA GLU A 86 1.51 -8.41 4.95
C GLU A 86 0.83 -7.11 5.39
N ILE A 87 -0.33 -6.81 4.81
CA ILE A 87 -1.14 -5.61 5.08
C ILE A 87 -2.58 -6.05 5.33
N GLY A 88 -3.14 -5.64 6.48
CA GLY A 88 -4.53 -5.97 6.82
C GLY A 88 -4.82 -7.48 6.83
N GLY A 89 -3.83 -8.33 7.11
CA GLY A 89 -3.95 -9.79 7.06
C GLY A 89 -3.91 -10.41 5.65
N LYS A 90 -3.73 -9.61 4.60
CA LYS A 90 -3.42 -10.11 3.24
C LYS A 90 -1.92 -10.22 3.08
N LYS A 91 -1.45 -11.31 2.49
CA LYS A 91 -0.05 -11.57 2.17
C LYS A 91 0.17 -11.46 0.67
N LEU A 92 1.22 -10.75 0.26
CA LEU A 92 1.60 -10.56 -1.13
C LEU A 92 3.11 -10.68 -1.31
N TYR A 93 3.55 -11.57 -2.19
CA TYR A 93 4.92 -11.55 -2.71
C TYR A 93 5.04 -10.50 -3.80
N THR A 94 6.02 -9.62 -3.70
CA THR A 94 6.28 -8.57 -4.70
C THR A 94 7.78 -8.27 -4.77
N TRP A 95 8.17 -7.44 -5.74
CA TRP A 95 9.49 -6.81 -5.76
C TRP A 95 9.44 -5.44 -5.07
N THR A 96 10.56 -5.08 -4.45
CA THR A 96 10.79 -3.72 -3.95
C THR A 96 12.13 -3.23 -4.43
N ILE A 97 12.19 -1.95 -4.79
CA ILE A 97 13.46 -1.24 -4.99
C ILE A 97 13.98 -0.71 -3.67
N TYR A 98 15.29 -0.59 -3.53
CA TYR A 98 15.88 -0.03 -2.32
C TYR A 98 17.20 0.67 -2.57
N ASP A 99 17.39 1.76 -1.83
CA ASP A 99 18.61 2.56 -1.84
C ASP A 99 18.71 3.42 -0.57
N LYS A 100 19.87 4.07 -0.37
CA LYS A 100 20.09 5.02 0.71
C LYS A 100 19.19 6.25 0.52
N GLY A 101 18.56 6.69 1.60
CA GLY A 101 17.66 7.86 1.61
C GLY A 101 16.25 7.58 1.11
N PHE A 102 15.92 6.36 0.69
CA PHE A 102 14.57 6.02 0.28
C PHE A 102 13.63 5.92 1.50
N GLN A 103 12.48 6.57 1.39
CA GLN A 103 11.35 6.36 2.27
C GLN A 103 10.67 5.02 1.95
N GLN A 104 10.06 4.38 2.95
CA GLN A 104 9.19 3.23 2.71
C GLN A 104 7.93 3.70 1.97
N ILE A 105 7.81 3.33 0.69
CA ILE A 105 6.71 3.71 -0.20
C ILE A 105 5.93 2.48 -0.64
N LEU A 106 4.61 2.55 -0.52
CA LEU A 106 3.65 1.60 -1.08
C LEU A 106 3.08 2.19 -2.37
N GLY A 107 3.53 1.66 -3.51
CA GLY A 107 3.10 2.09 -4.83
C GLY A 107 1.84 1.38 -5.35
N LEU A 108 1.47 1.74 -6.58
CA LEU A 108 0.28 1.25 -7.25
C LEU A 108 0.28 -0.26 -7.53
N ASP A 109 1.44 -0.88 -7.71
CA ASP A 109 1.57 -2.33 -7.93
C ASP A 109 0.94 -3.14 -6.79
N VAL A 110 1.34 -2.85 -5.55
CA VAL A 110 0.86 -3.51 -4.35
C VAL A 110 -0.58 -3.10 -4.06
N MET A 111 -0.91 -1.81 -4.20
CA MET A 111 -2.27 -1.32 -3.98
C MET A 111 -3.27 -2.04 -4.89
N ARG A 112 -2.98 -2.16 -6.19
CA ARG A 112 -3.85 -2.84 -7.16
C ARG A 112 -4.10 -4.30 -6.78
N ILE A 113 -3.05 -5.03 -6.43
CA ILE A 113 -3.17 -6.46 -6.09
C ILE A 113 -3.95 -6.66 -4.78
N LEU A 114 -3.72 -5.80 -3.78
CA LEU A 114 -4.46 -5.84 -2.52
C LEU A 114 -5.90 -5.33 -2.65
N GLY A 115 -6.23 -4.64 -3.74
CA GLY A 115 -7.48 -3.90 -3.94
C GLY A 115 -7.56 -2.67 -3.04
N ALA A 116 -6.43 -2.08 -2.66
CA ALA A 116 -6.38 -0.90 -1.82
C ALA A 116 -6.71 0.37 -2.64
N HIS A 117 -7.57 1.22 -2.08
CA HIS A 117 -7.97 2.50 -2.65
C HIS A 117 -7.72 3.61 -1.64
N VAL A 118 -7.36 4.80 -2.11
CA VAL A 118 -7.29 6.00 -1.27
C VAL A 118 -8.64 6.70 -1.33
N ASP A 119 -9.26 6.88 -0.17
CA ASP A 119 -10.43 7.73 0.00
C ASP A 119 -9.94 9.12 0.41
N VAL A 120 -9.94 10.04 -0.56
CA VAL A 120 -9.36 11.39 -0.41
C VAL A 120 -10.15 12.24 0.58
N PRO A 121 -11.50 12.35 0.51
CA PRO A 121 -12.28 13.10 1.51
C PRO A 121 -12.01 12.65 2.95
N GLU A 122 -11.90 11.35 3.15
CA GLU A 122 -11.79 10.73 4.47
C GLU A 122 -10.33 10.43 4.87
N ARG A 123 -9.38 10.75 3.99
CA ARG A 123 -7.93 10.57 4.15
C ARG A 123 -7.54 9.19 4.66
N LYS A 124 -8.15 8.14 4.11
CA LYS A 124 -7.98 6.75 4.56
C LYS A 124 -7.69 5.79 3.41
N VAL A 125 -7.06 4.66 3.75
CA VAL A 125 -6.93 3.53 2.82
C VAL A 125 -8.10 2.58 3.02
N LEU A 126 -8.81 2.30 1.93
CA LEU A 126 -9.91 1.35 1.86
C LEU A 126 -9.45 0.05 1.19
N ILE A 127 -9.81 -1.10 1.75
CA ILE A 127 -9.71 -2.38 1.05
C ILE A 127 -11.10 -3.02 1.02
N PRO A 128 -11.64 -3.40 -0.14
CA PRO A 128 -12.94 -4.05 -0.26
C PRO A 128 -13.03 -5.30 0.61
N CYS A 129 -14.07 -5.35 1.44
CA CYS A 129 -14.42 -6.55 2.18
C CYS A 129 -15.06 -7.57 1.22
N LYS A 130 -14.42 -8.73 1.04
CA LYS A 130 -15.01 -9.84 0.29
C LYS A 130 -16.13 -10.50 1.13
N GLY A 131 -17.25 -10.84 0.50
CA GLY A 131 -18.34 -11.60 1.13
C GLY A 131 -19.35 -10.79 1.96
N PHE A 132 -19.42 -9.47 1.79
CA PHE A 132 -20.46 -8.66 2.44
C PHE A 132 -21.83 -8.91 1.77
N LYS A 133 -22.66 -9.77 2.36
CA LYS A 133 -24.00 -10.08 1.85
C LYS A 133 -25.00 -9.03 2.32
N LEU A 134 -25.33 -8.10 1.43
CA LEU A 134 -26.22 -6.99 1.71
C LEU A 134 -27.68 -7.49 1.62
N LYS A 135 -28.31 -7.78 2.77
CA LYS A 135 -29.68 -8.34 2.80
C LYS A 135 -30.75 -7.33 2.37
N ARG A 136 -30.58 -6.05 2.71
CA ARG A 136 -31.47 -4.95 2.35
C ARG A 136 -30.71 -3.63 2.52
N MET A 137 -30.76 -2.76 1.51
CA MET A 137 -30.32 -1.35 1.60
C MET A 137 -31.54 -0.45 1.44
N ARG A 138 -31.70 0.56 2.30
CA ARG A 138 -32.68 1.62 2.09
C ARG A 138 -31.95 2.95 2.09
N LEU A 139 -31.75 3.53 0.91
CA LEU A 139 -31.15 4.84 0.73
C LEU A 139 -32.27 5.89 0.82
N TYR A 140 -32.26 6.71 1.86
CA TYR A 140 -33.12 7.88 1.93
C TYR A 140 -32.38 9.05 1.27
N MET A 141 -32.70 9.31 0.00
CA MET A 141 -32.20 10.51 -0.68
C MET A 141 -33.13 11.68 -0.34
N GLY A 142 -32.72 12.49 0.63
CA GLY A 142 -33.44 13.70 1.00
C GLY A 142 -32.48 14.85 1.24
N MET A 143 -31.84 15.36 0.18
CA MET A 143 -31.18 16.68 0.16
C MET A 143 -30.68 17.06 -1.26
N PRO A 144 -30.61 18.36 -1.61
CA PRO A 144 -30.23 18.84 -2.94
C PRO A 144 -28.74 18.59 -3.23
N ALA A 145 -28.44 18.50 -4.53
CA ALA A 145 -27.21 17.99 -5.14
C ALA A 145 -25.89 18.40 -4.44
N VAL A 146 -25.31 17.45 -3.71
CA VAL A 146 -23.86 17.33 -3.52
C VAL A 146 -23.54 15.94 -4.08
N THR A 147 -22.70 15.85 -5.09
CA THR A 147 -22.39 14.59 -5.78
C THR A 147 -21.92 13.55 -4.77
N TYR A 148 -22.68 12.47 -4.60
CA TYR A 148 -22.26 11.30 -3.83
C TYR A 148 -21.70 10.26 -4.80
N THR A 149 -20.38 10.03 -4.76
CA THR A 149 -19.76 8.93 -5.50
C THR A 149 -19.80 7.67 -4.63
N PHE A 150 -20.60 6.68 -5.02
CA PHE A 150 -20.55 5.34 -4.43
C PHE A 150 -19.98 4.36 -5.47
N THR A 151 -18.81 3.80 -5.18
CA THR A 151 -18.22 2.73 -6.00
C THR A 151 -18.65 1.38 -5.43
N MET A 152 -19.64 0.75 -6.06
CA MET A 152 -19.94 -0.66 -5.86
C MET A 152 -19.15 -1.50 -6.88
N GLN A 153 -18.23 -2.34 -6.42
CA GLN A 153 -17.65 -3.40 -7.24
C GLN A 153 -18.14 -4.77 -6.73
N TYR A 154 -18.97 -5.42 -7.54
CA TYR A 154 -19.31 -6.84 -7.40
C TYR A 154 -18.60 -7.62 -8.51
N GLY A 155 -17.66 -8.49 -8.14
CA GLY A 155 -17.13 -9.50 -9.05
C GLY A 155 -18.10 -10.68 -9.10
N LYS A 156 -18.49 -11.10 -10.31
CA LYS A 156 -19.25 -12.32 -10.57
C LYS A 156 -18.44 -13.55 -10.13
N ASP A 157 -19.09 -14.48 -9.45
CA ASP A 157 -18.68 -15.87 -9.46
C ASP A 157 -18.94 -16.44 -10.87
N ALA A 158 -17.88 -16.91 -11.52
CA ALA A 158 -17.85 -18.03 -12.46
C ALA A 158 -16.40 -18.54 -12.54
#